data_AF-A0A2P9BRJ4-F1
#
_entry.id   AF-A0A2P9BRJ4-F1
#
_cell.length_a   1.000
_cell.length_b   1.000
_cell.length_c   1.000
_cell.angle_alpha   90.00
_cell.angle_beta   90.00
_cell.angle_gamma   90.00
#
_symmetry.space_group_name_H-M   'P 1'
#
loop_
_entity.id
_entity.type
_entity.pdbx_description
1 polymer ?
#
loop_
_entity_poly.entity_id
_entity_poly.type
_entity_poly.pdbx_seq_one_letter_code
_entity_poly.pdbx_strand_id
1 'polypeptide(L)'
;MNNTCKYLYRSIIQSCNKTFNSDIEAKLHVLNGIKNIIREQLKHKDENEIKQHLIDANTFIKENIIQAVYNNSTGNYKVQIKEEQVKKGTITLGTKIEKDFP
;
A
#
# COMPACT_ATOMS: atom_id res chain seq x y z
N MET A 1 21.97 4.97 4.36
CA MET A 1 20.75 5.50 3.69
C MET A 1 20.74 7.01 3.85
N ASN A 2 20.80 7.74 2.73
CA ASN A 2 20.78 9.21 2.67
C ASN A 2 19.51 9.79 3.35
N ASN A 3 19.57 11.02 3.85
CA ASN A 3 18.47 11.78 4.44
C ASN A 3 17.22 11.84 3.55
N THR A 4 17.37 11.95 2.22
CA THR A 4 16.22 11.98 1.30
C THR A 4 15.51 10.62 1.22
N CYS A 5 16.22 9.51 1.06
CA CYS A 5 15.60 8.18 1.06
C CYS A 5 14.96 7.85 2.42
N LYS A 6 15.56 8.32 3.53
CA LYS A 6 14.94 8.22 4.87
C LYS A 6 13.62 8.97 4.96
N TYR A 7 13.55 10.17 4.38
CA TYR A 7 12.32 10.95 4.34
C TYR A 7 11.22 10.24 3.51
N LEU A 8 11.57 9.74 2.32
CA LEU A 8 10.63 8.99 1.47
C LEU A 8 10.12 7.72 2.17
N TYR A 9 11.00 6.97 2.83
CA TYR A 9 10.60 5.81 3.61
C TYR A 9 9.68 6.15 4.78
N ARG A 10 9.88 7.29 5.45
CA ARG A 10 8.94 7.79 6.48
C ARG A 10 7.57 8.13 5.88
N SER A 11 7.53 8.68 4.67
CA SER A 11 6.27 8.93 3.96
C SER A 11 5.51 7.63 3.69
N ILE A 12 6.21 6.58 3.26
CA ILE A 12 5.65 5.23 3.09
C ILE A 12 5.04 4.72 4.41
N ILE A 13 5.74 4.85 5.53
CA ILE A 13 5.21 4.44 6.86
C ILE A 13 3.89 5.16 7.16
N GLN A 14 3.82 6.47 6.91
CA GLN A 14 2.60 7.24 7.11
C GLN A 14 1.46 6.76 6.20
N SER A 15 1.75 6.51 4.93
CA SER A 15 0.77 5.96 3.98
C SER A 15 0.29 4.57 4.39
N CYS A 16 1.18 3.69 4.83
CA CYS A 16 0.81 2.38 5.37
C CYS A 16 -0.09 2.49 6.60
N ASN A 17 0.24 3.35 7.56
CA ASN A 17 -0.60 3.56 8.75
C ASN A 17 -2.01 4.04 8.39
N LYS A 18 -2.13 4.93 7.39
CA LYS A 18 -3.43 5.41 6.91
C LYS A 18 -4.20 4.36 6.10
N THR A 19 -3.51 3.39 5.49
CA THR A 19 -4.12 2.45 4.53
C THR A 19 -4.48 1.12 5.16
N PHE A 20 -3.64 0.62 6.06
CA PHE A 20 -3.86 -0.67 6.72
C PHE A 20 -4.53 -0.54 8.08
N ASN A 21 -4.71 0.68 8.61
CA ASN A 21 -5.39 0.95 9.88
C ASN A 21 -4.93 0.00 11.01
N SER A 22 -5.82 -0.90 11.47
CA SER A 22 -5.60 -1.91 12.52
C SER A 22 -5.03 -3.24 12.02
N ASP A 23 -4.87 -3.43 10.71
CA ASP A 23 -4.23 -4.59 10.11
C ASP A 23 -2.70 -4.47 10.20
N ILE A 24 -2.20 -4.86 11.37
CA ILE A 24 -0.77 -4.78 11.71
C ILE A 24 0.05 -5.75 10.86
N GLU A 25 -0.49 -6.93 10.54
CA GLU A 25 0.23 -7.96 9.79
C GLU A 25 0.49 -7.53 8.35
N ALA A 26 -0.54 -7.07 7.63
CA ALA A 26 -0.39 -6.55 6.28
C ALA A 26 0.59 -5.37 6.23
N LYS A 27 0.48 -4.46 7.21
CA LYS A 27 1.41 -3.33 7.36
C LYS A 27 2.86 -3.80 7.52
N LEU A 28 3.12 -4.74 8.43
CA LEU A 28 4.47 -5.24 8.70
C LEU A 28 5.04 -5.96 7.47
N HIS A 29 4.23 -6.76 6.79
CA HIS A 29 4.64 -7.45 5.58
C HIS A 29 5.11 -6.47 4.49
N VAL A 30 4.32 -5.43 4.22
CA VAL A 30 4.67 -4.39 3.22
C VAL A 30 5.93 -3.63 3.63
N LEU A 31 6.02 -3.15 4.88
CA LEU A 31 7.18 -2.38 5.34
C LEU A 31 8.47 -3.21 5.34
N ASN A 32 8.40 -4.48 5.76
CA ASN A 32 9.55 -5.38 5.71
C ASN A 32 9.98 -5.68 4.27
N GLY A 33 9.03 -5.91 3.36
CA GLY A 33 9.30 -6.09 1.94
C GLY A 33 10.03 -4.89 1.34
N ILE A 34 9.51 -3.67 1.57
CA ILE A 34 10.14 -2.43 1.08
C ILE A 34 11.55 -2.27 1.68
N LYS A 35 11.72 -2.53 2.98
CA LYS A 35 13.03 -2.44 3.64
C LYS A 35 14.05 -3.41 3.04
N ASN A 36 13.64 -4.65 2.75
CA ASN A 36 14.50 -5.65 2.14
C ASN A 36 14.89 -5.26 0.72
N ILE A 37 13.93 -4.82 -0.10
CA ILE A 37 14.20 -4.32 -1.45
C ILE A 37 15.18 -3.15 -1.41
N ILE A 38 14.98 -2.14 -0.56
CA ILE A 38 15.94 -1.03 -0.43
C ILE A 38 17.34 -1.56 -0.08
N ARG A 39 17.44 -2.49 0.87
CA ARG A 39 18.72 -3.04 1.33
C ARG A 39 19.46 -3.78 0.22
N GLU A 40 18.73 -4.50 -0.63
CA GLU A 40 19.29 -5.20 -1.79
C GLU A 40 19.69 -4.21 -2.90
N GLN A 41 18.79 -3.29 -3.25
CA GLN A 41 18.99 -2.36 -4.35
C GLN A 41 20.08 -1.31 -4.06
N LEU A 42 20.30 -0.92 -2.79
CA LEU A 42 21.40 -0.02 -2.39
C LEU A 42 22.80 -0.57 -2.74
N LYS A 43 22.94 -1.87 -3.00
CA LYS A 43 24.21 -2.48 -3.40
C LYS A 43 24.51 -2.37 -4.90
N HIS A 44 23.48 -2.10 -5.71
CA HIS A 44 23.54 -2.33 -7.16
C HIS A 44 22.96 -1.19 -8.01
N LYS A 45 22.12 -0.32 -7.44
CA LYS A 45 21.43 0.76 -8.17
C LYS A 45 21.92 2.15 -7.77
N ASP A 46 21.77 3.08 -8.72
CA ASP A 46 21.93 4.51 -8.44
C ASP A 46 20.88 5.00 -7.42
N GLU A 47 21.25 6.02 -6.66
CA GLU A 47 20.40 6.57 -5.61
C GLU A 47 19.08 7.14 -6.18
N ASN A 48 19.11 7.72 -7.39
CA ASN A 48 17.91 8.30 -7.98
C ASN A 48 16.88 7.23 -8.36
N GLU A 49 17.33 6.07 -8.81
CA GLU A 49 16.42 4.93 -9.06
C GLU A 49 15.74 4.47 -7.77
N ILE A 50 16.50 4.40 -6.67
CA ILE A 50 15.95 4.01 -5.36
C ILE A 50 14.92 5.05 -4.88
N LYS A 51 15.18 6.34 -5.08
CA LYS A 51 14.20 7.39 -4.77
C LYS A 51 12.92 7.22 -5.58
N GLN A 52 13.04 6.99 -6.89
CA GLN A 52 11.88 6.81 -7.76
C GLN A 52 11.05 5.59 -7.31
N HIS A 53 11.71 4.47 -7.03
CA HIS A 53 11.03 3.27 -6.52
C HIS A 53 10.28 3.53 -5.21
N LEU A 54 10.82 4.35 -4.31
CA LEU A 54 10.15 4.73 -3.07
C LEU A 54 8.94 5.65 -3.30
N ILE A 55 9.04 6.56 -4.26
CA ILE A 55 7.92 7.44 -4.66
C ILE A 55 6.80 6.60 -5.27
N ASP A 56 7.14 5.66 -6.17
CA ASP A 56 6.18 4.80 -6.84
C ASP A 56 5.49 3.86 -5.84
N ALA A 57 6.25 3.24 -4.94
CA ALA A 57 5.69 2.40 -3.89
C ALA A 57 4.73 3.18 -2.98
N ASN A 58 5.09 4.41 -2.59
CA ASN A 58 4.24 5.26 -1.76
C ASN A 58 2.93 5.63 -2.49
N THR A 59 3.04 5.97 -3.76
CA THR A 59 1.88 6.27 -4.64
C THR A 59 0.97 5.06 -4.75
N PHE A 60 1.55 3.89 -4.99
CA PHE A 60 0.79 2.64 -5.08
C PHE A 60 0.01 2.36 -3.79
N ILE A 61 0.64 2.45 -2.62
CA ILE A 61 -0.02 2.22 -1.32
C ILE A 61 -1.17 3.21 -1.12
N LYS A 62 -0.98 4.49 -1.43
CA LYS A 62 -2.01 5.51 -1.23
C LYS A 62 -3.22 5.30 -2.11
N GLU A 63 -2.99 4.93 -3.37
CA GLU A 63 -4.00 5.05 -4.41
C GLU A 63 -4.62 3.70 -4.80
N ASN A 64 -3.84 2.61 -4.76
CA ASN A 64 -4.25 1.33 -5.32
C ASN A 64 -4.66 0.30 -4.26
N ILE A 65 -4.31 0.54 -2.98
CA ILE A 65 -4.70 -0.36 -1.89
C ILE A 65 -5.97 0.17 -1.23
N ILE A 66 -6.99 -0.70 -1.18
CA ILE A 66 -8.27 -0.44 -0.54
C ILE A 66 -8.48 -1.50 0.54
N GLN A 67 -8.75 -1.05 1.76
CA GLN A 67 -8.98 -1.95 2.88
C GLN A 67 -10.49 -2.15 3.09
N ALA A 68 -10.88 -3.42 3.21
CA ALA A 68 -12.18 -3.81 3.72
C ALA A 68 -12.04 -4.16 5.21
N VAL A 69 -12.92 -3.60 6.05
CA VAL A 69 -12.97 -3.89 7.49
C VAL A 69 -14.25 -4.65 7.77
N TYR A 70 -14.13 -5.83 8.37
CA TYR A 70 -15.29 -6.62 8.79
C TYR A 70 -15.95 -5.96 10.01
N ASN A 71 -17.25 -5.70 9.92
CA ASN A 71 -18.03 -5.19 11.04
C ASN A 71 -18.69 -6.35 11.79
N ASN A 72 -18.17 -6.67 12.97
CA ASN A 72 -18.70 -7.74 13.82
C ASN A 72 -20.15 -7.51 14.28
N SER A 73 -20.62 -6.26 14.36
CA SER A 73 -22.00 -5.98 14.81
C SER A 73 -23.05 -6.16 13.73
N THR A 74 -22.68 -6.00 12.45
CA THR A 74 -23.61 -6.12 11.32
C THR A 74 -23.33 -7.32 10.42
N GLY A 75 -22.22 -8.04 10.61
CA GLY A 75 -21.82 -9.17 9.78
C GLY A 75 -21.37 -8.80 8.36
N ASN A 76 -21.16 -7.51 8.08
CA ASN A 76 -20.85 -7.01 6.74
C ASN A 76 -19.43 -6.43 6.67
N TYR A 77 -18.82 -6.45 5.49
CA TYR A 77 -17.59 -5.72 5.23
C TYR A 77 -17.89 -4.27 4.85
N LYS A 78 -17.19 -3.32 5.49
CA LYS A 78 -17.18 -1.92 5.10
C LYS A 78 -15.87 -1.61 4.39
N VAL A 79 -15.97 -1.15 3.15
CA VAL A 79 -14.83 -0.63 2.40
C VAL A 79 -14.72 0.87 2.66
N GLN A 80 -13.54 1.34 3.06
CA GLN A 80 -13.29 2.78 3.17
C GLN A 80 -12.50 3.24 1.95
N ILE A 81 -13.21 3.85 1.00
CA ILE A 81 -12.62 4.46 -0.18
C ILE A 81 -12.16 5.87 0.18
N LYS A 82 -10.91 6.23 -0.14
CA LYS A 82 -10.37 7.57 0.08
C LYS A 82 -10.74 8.50 -1.08
N GLU A 83 -10.89 9.79 -0.77
CA GLU A 83 -11.23 10.82 -1.77
C GLU A 83 -10.25 10.85 -2.94
N GLU A 84 -8.96 10.61 -2.68
CA GLU A 84 -7.90 10.57 -3.71
C GLU A 84 -8.12 9.42 -4.71
N GLN A 85 -8.71 8.32 -4.27
CA GLN A 85 -9.00 7.15 -5.10
C GLN A 85 -10.23 7.40 -5.97
N VAL A 86 -11.25 8.06 -5.41
CA VAL A 86 -12.46 8.46 -6.15
C VAL A 86 -12.12 9.45 -7.28
N LYS A 87 -11.22 10.40 -7.02
CA LYS A 87 -10.81 11.41 -8.01
C LYS A 87 -10.08 10.83 -9.22
N LYS A 88 -9.50 9.62 -9.12
CA LYS A 88 -8.79 8.95 -10.23
C LYS A 88 -9.70 8.18 -11.18
N GLY A 89 -10.97 7.99 -10.83
CA GLY A 89 -11.94 7.29 -11.67
C GLY A 89 -12.77 6.27 -10.89
N THR A 90 -13.50 5.43 -11.63
CA THR A 90 -14.36 4.41 -11.05
C THR A 90 -13.53 3.28 -10.43
N ILE A 91 -13.81 2.95 -9.17
CA ILE A 91 -13.20 1.82 -8.48
C ILE A 91 -14.14 0.62 -8.64
N THR A 92 -13.74 -0.34 -9.47
CA THR A 92 -14.46 -1.62 -9.60
C THR A 92 -13.86 -2.61 -8.62
N LEU A 93 -14.64 -2.97 -7.59
CA LEU A 93 -14.28 -4.05 -6.66
C LEU A 93 -14.65 -5.39 -7.31
N GLY A 94 -13.69 -6.02 -7.99
CA GLY A 94 -13.85 -7.39 -8.48
C GLY A 94 -13.72 -8.37 -7.33
N THR A 95 -14.81 -9.04 -6.95
CA THR A 95 -14.70 -10.28 -6.16
C THR A 95 -14.25 -11.38 -7.11
N LYS A 96 -13.20 -12.12 -6.75
CA LYS A 96 -12.79 -13.31 -7.49
C LYS A 96 -13.83 -14.41 -7.25
N ILE A 97 -14.98 -14.30 -7.89
CA ILE A 97 -15.89 -15.41 -8.13
C ILE A 97 -15.77 -15.75 -9.62
N GLU A 98 -14.65 -16.38 -9.97
CA GLU A 98 -14.62 -17.31 -11.09
C GLU A 98 -15.14 -18.65 -10.54
N LYS A 99 -16.46 -18.72 -10.36
CA LYS A 99 -17.14 -20.00 -10.43
C LYS A 99 -18.07 -19.87 -11.62
N ASP A 100 -17.74 -20.60 -12.68
CA ASP A 100 -18.70 -20.93 -13.71
C ASP A 100 -19.94 -21.46 -12.99
N PHE A 101 -21.04 -20.73 -13.10
CA PHE A 101 -22.33 -21.24 -12.69
C PHE A 101 -22.65 -22.44 -13.60
N PRO A 102 -23.22 -23.53 -13.04
CA PRO A 102 -23.56 -24.73 -13.82
C PRO A 102 -24.54 -24.43 -14.96
#